data_AF-A0A7J9ZWJ0-F1
#
_entry.id   AF-A0A7J9ZWJ0-F1
#
_cell.length_a   1.000
_cell.length_b   1.000
_cell.length_c   1.000
_cell.angle_alpha   90.00
_cell.angle_beta   90.00
_cell.angle_gamma   90.00
#
_symmetry.space_group_name_H-M   'P 1'
#
loop_
_entity.id
_entity.type
_entity.pdbx_description
1 polymer ?
#
loop_
_entity_poly.entity_id
_entity_poly.type
_entity_poly.pdbx_seq_one_letter_code
_entity_poly.pdbx_strand_id
1 'polypeptide(L)'
;QAVPDDMPARRTEHETDLFVPRERLQAVAEALREQGAVPAGLWAYEARRIAAHRPRLGLDTDERTIPHEAGWIGNAVHLDKGCYRGQETVARVHNLGRPPRRLVLLHLDGSAERLPAHGADVELDGRRVGVVGSSARHHELGPIALALVKRNVPVEAELLADGVAAAQEVIVSPETGGNVKIDLRRAPR
;
A
#
# COMPACT_ATOMS: atom_id res chain seq x y z
N GLN A 1 -23.59 9.70 -6.95
CA GLN A 1 -24.53 8.86 -7.71
C GLN A 1 -24.32 9.13 -9.21
N ALA A 2 -23.15 8.79 -9.78
CA ALA A 2 -22.78 9.09 -11.17
C ALA A 2 -22.56 7.83 -12.04
N VAL A 3 -22.92 6.66 -11.50
CA VAL A 3 -22.71 5.38 -12.17
C VAL A 3 -24.03 4.98 -12.83
N PRO A 4 -24.05 4.70 -14.14
CA PRO A 4 -25.25 4.15 -14.79
C PRO A 4 -25.72 2.89 -14.05
N ASP A 5 -27.00 2.83 -13.68
CA ASP A 5 -27.55 1.75 -12.84
C ASP A 5 -27.44 0.35 -13.49
N ASP A 6 -27.22 0.31 -14.81
CA ASP A 6 -27.02 -0.92 -15.60
C ASP A 6 -25.57 -1.44 -15.61
N MET A 7 -24.63 -0.75 -14.97
CA MET A 7 -23.22 -1.13 -14.97
C MET A 7 -22.83 -1.91 -13.71
N PRO A 8 -22.20 -3.09 -13.87
CA PRO A 8 -21.53 -3.72 -12.75
C PRO A 8 -20.49 -2.76 -12.19
N ALA A 9 -20.56 -2.55 -10.88
CA ALA A 9 -19.66 -1.67 -10.17
C ALA A 9 -19.14 -2.38 -8.92
N ARG A 10 -17.83 -2.36 -8.72
CA ARG A 10 -17.23 -2.74 -7.45
C ARG A 10 -17.00 -1.47 -6.66
N ARG A 11 -17.73 -1.32 -5.55
CA ARG A 11 -17.57 -0.19 -4.64
C ARG A 11 -16.66 -0.61 -3.49
N THR A 12 -15.62 0.17 -3.26
CA THR A 12 -14.76 0.07 -2.08
C THR A 12 -14.96 1.31 -1.21
N GLU A 13 -14.24 1.40 -0.10
CA GLU A 13 -14.28 2.55 0.80
C GLU A 13 -13.86 3.86 0.13
N HIS A 14 -12.94 3.81 -0.84
CA HIS A 14 -12.32 5.02 -1.43
C HIS A 14 -12.42 5.09 -2.96
N GLU A 15 -12.91 4.03 -3.60
CA GLU A 15 -12.95 3.96 -5.07
C GLU A 15 -14.16 3.17 -5.55
N THR A 16 -14.61 3.48 -6.76
CA THR A 16 -15.61 2.68 -7.46
C THR A 16 -15.02 2.25 -8.80
N ASP A 17 -14.83 0.94 -8.98
CA ASP A 17 -14.43 0.35 -10.25
C ASP A 17 -15.70 0.14 -11.09
N LEU A 18 -15.74 0.74 -12.28
CA LEU A 18 -16.82 0.53 -13.24
C LEU A 18 -16.39 -0.44 -14.32
N PHE A 19 -17.18 -1.50 -14.50
CA PHE A 19 -16.96 -2.48 -15.55
C PHE A 19 -17.76 -2.06 -16.79
N VAL A 20 -17.07 -1.43 -17.74
CA VAL A 20 -17.67 -0.82 -18.93
C VAL A 20 -17.35 -1.66 -20.17
N PRO A 21 -18.37 -2.08 -20.97
CA PRO A 21 -18.12 -2.67 -22.29
C PRO A 21 -17.28 -1.72 -23.15
N ARG A 22 -16.31 -2.27 -23.90
CA ARG A 22 -15.31 -1.47 -24.63
C ARG A 22 -15.96 -0.43 -25.54
N GLU A 23 -17.04 -0.81 -26.21
CA GLU A 23 -17.84 0.00 -27.13
C GLU A 23 -18.56 1.18 -26.45
N ARG A 24 -18.78 1.13 -25.13
CA ARG A 24 -19.41 2.19 -24.34
C ARG A 24 -18.41 3.08 -23.59
N LEU A 25 -17.11 2.76 -23.62
CA LEU A 25 -16.09 3.44 -22.81
C LEU A 25 -16.13 4.96 -22.97
N GLN A 26 -16.17 5.45 -24.22
CA GLN A 26 -16.17 6.87 -24.51
C GLN A 26 -17.46 7.57 -23.99
N ALA A 27 -18.63 7.01 -24.32
CA ALA A 27 -19.91 7.57 -23.91
C ALA A 27 -20.04 7.65 -22.38
N VAL A 28 -19.54 6.64 -21.65
CA VAL A 28 -19.54 6.64 -20.18
C VAL A 28 -18.59 7.68 -19.61
N ALA A 29 -17.38 7.79 -20.18
CA ALA A 29 -16.41 8.79 -19.74
C ALA A 29 -16.94 10.23 -19.95
N GLU A 30 -17.62 10.49 -21.06
CA GLU A 30 -18.28 11.76 -21.35
C GLU A 30 -19.41 12.05 -20.35
N ALA A 31 -20.31 11.10 -20.11
CA ALA A 31 -21.37 11.24 -19.12
C ALA A 31 -20.84 11.51 -17.71
N LEU A 32 -19.76 10.85 -17.29
CA LEU A 32 -19.11 11.11 -16.00
C LEU A 32 -18.55 12.55 -15.92
N ARG A 33 -17.99 13.05 -17.01
CA ARG A 33 -17.46 14.43 -17.09
C ARG A 33 -18.57 15.47 -17.01
N GLU A 34 -19.71 15.23 -17.68
CA GLU A 34 -20.89 16.10 -17.58
C GLU A 34 -21.43 16.18 -16.15
N GLN A 35 -21.25 15.12 -15.36
CA GLN A 35 -21.58 15.06 -13.93
C GLN A 35 -20.45 15.60 -13.02
N GLY A 36 -19.41 16.22 -13.59
CA GLY A 36 -18.34 16.89 -12.84
C GLY A 36 -17.11 16.04 -12.53
N ALA A 37 -17.02 14.80 -13.03
CA ALA A 37 -15.80 14.01 -12.89
C ALA A 37 -14.66 14.63 -13.70
N VAL A 38 -13.48 14.75 -13.08
CA VAL A 38 -12.27 15.26 -13.74
C VAL A 38 -11.36 14.08 -14.11
N PRO A 39 -10.93 13.95 -15.37
CA PRO A 39 -9.97 12.92 -15.75
C PRO A 39 -8.65 13.06 -14.97
N ALA A 40 -8.15 11.94 -14.45
CA ALA A 40 -6.84 11.84 -13.82
C ALA A 40 -5.99 10.79 -14.52
N GLY A 41 -4.69 11.05 -14.65
CA GLY A 41 -3.72 10.12 -15.23
C GLY A 41 -3.25 9.06 -14.22
N LEU A 42 -2.52 8.06 -14.73
CA LEU A 42 -1.99 6.97 -13.89
C LEU A 42 -1.04 7.46 -12.80
N TRP A 43 -0.26 8.52 -13.02
CA TRP A 43 0.66 9.04 -11.99
C TRP A 43 -0.09 9.58 -10.77
N ALA A 44 -1.19 10.30 -10.98
CA ALA A 44 -2.02 10.80 -9.89
C ALA A 44 -2.69 9.63 -9.13
N TYR A 45 -3.15 8.62 -9.87
CA TYR A 45 -3.71 7.41 -9.29
C TYR A 45 -2.70 6.62 -8.45
N GLU A 46 -1.47 6.42 -8.96
CA GLU A 46 -0.40 5.74 -8.21
C GLU A 46 0.01 6.51 -6.95
N ALA A 47 0.17 7.83 -7.05
CA ALA A 47 0.49 8.67 -5.90
C ALA A 47 -0.60 8.57 -4.82
N ARG A 48 -1.89 8.63 -5.22
CA ARG A 48 -3.01 8.50 -4.29
C ARG A 48 -3.06 7.12 -3.64
N ARG A 49 -2.76 6.04 -4.38
CA ARG A 49 -2.69 4.66 -3.87
C ARG A 49 -1.59 4.51 -2.82
N ILE A 50 -0.40 5.03 -3.11
CA ILE A 50 0.75 4.97 -2.20
C ILE A 50 0.45 5.75 -0.91
N ALA A 51 -0.06 6.98 -1.04
CA ALA A 51 -0.48 7.79 0.10
C ALA A 51 -1.63 7.15 0.92
N ALA A 52 -2.45 6.30 0.30
CA ALA A 52 -3.48 5.52 0.98
C ALA A 52 -2.96 4.21 1.60
N HIS A 53 -1.65 3.96 1.58
CA HIS A 53 -1.03 2.76 2.15
C HIS A 53 -1.54 1.45 1.51
N ARG A 54 -1.81 1.44 0.20
CA ARG A 54 -2.38 0.29 -0.50
C ARG A 54 -1.32 -0.46 -1.31
N PRO A 55 -0.62 -1.46 -0.72
CA PRO A 55 0.38 -2.24 -1.44
C PRO A 55 -0.25 -3.14 -2.50
N ARG A 56 0.47 -3.36 -3.60
CA ARG A 56 0.15 -4.34 -4.64
C ARG A 56 1.01 -5.58 -4.53
N LEU A 57 0.37 -6.74 -4.66
CA LEU A 57 1.04 -8.03 -4.74
C LEU A 57 2.01 -8.05 -5.93
N GLY A 58 3.27 -8.39 -5.66
CA GLY A 58 4.34 -8.49 -6.66
C GLY A 58 4.98 -7.16 -7.07
N LEU A 59 4.48 -6.03 -6.56
CA LEU A 59 5.09 -4.70 -6.77
C LEU A 59 5.56 -4.07 -5.46
N ASP A 60 4.71 -4.07 -4.43
CA ASP A 60 5.07 -3.60 -3.09
C ASP A 60 5.42 -4.78 -2.16
N THR A 61 5.36 -5.99 -2.69
CA THR A 61 5.63 -7.24 -2.00
C THR A 61 6.51 -8.13 -2.85
N ASP A 62 7.16 -9.09 -2.20
CA ASP A 62 7.94 -10.15 -2.84
C ASP A 62 7.34 -11.54 -2.60
N GLU A 63 7.99 -12.59 -3.11
CA GLU A 63 7.55 -13.99 -3.03
C GLU A 63 7.51 -14.54 -1.60
N ARG A 64 8.16 -13.85 -0.67
CA ARG A 64 8.25 -14.23 0.75
C ARG A 64 7.31 -13.41 1.63
N THR A 65 6.65 -12.42 1.06
CA THR A 65 5.84 -11.47 1.82
C THR A 65 4.63 -12.16 2.40
N ILE A 66 4.45 -12.04 3.71
CA ILE A 66 3.28 -12.57 4.41
C ILE A 66 2.25 -11.45 4.66
N PRO A 67 0.95 -11.78 4.79
CA PRO A 67 -0.10 -10.77 4.97
C PRO A 67 0.10 -9.81 6.15
N HIS A 68 0.75 -10.28 7.22
CA HIS A 68 1.06 -9.47 8.40
C HIS A 68 2.08 -8.36 8.11
N GLU A 69 2.96 -8.55 7.12
CA GLU A 69 3.97 -7.55 6.73
C GLU A 69 3.33 -6.42 5.91
N ALA A 70 2.30 -6.74 5.13
CA ALA A 70 1.66 -5.82 4.17
C ALA A 70 0.39 -5.12 4.70
N GLY A 71 0.02 -5.33 5.96
CA GLY A 71 -1.22 -4.76 6.52
C GLY A 71 -2.48 -5.38 5.92
N TRP A 72 -2.43 -6.67 5.58
CA TRP A 72 -3.52 -7.40 4.92
C TRP A 72 -4.42 -8.21 5.87
N ILE A 73 -4.15 -8.14 7.18
CA ILE A 73 -4.99 -8.80 8.17
C ILE A 73 -6.27 -7.99 8.40
N GLY A 74 -7.42 -8.66 8.29
CA GLY A 74 -8.77 -8.10 8.45
C GLY A 74 -9.39 -7.54 7.17
N ASN A 75 -8.62 -6.88 6.31
CA ASN A 75 -9.11 -6.36 5.03
C ASN A 75 -9.05 -7.39 3.87
N ALA A 76 -8.00 -8.20 3.79
CA ALA A 76 -7.83 -9.21 2.73
C ALA A 76 -7.80 -10.64 3.31
N VAL A 77 -7.24 -10.80 4.51
CA VAL A 77 -7.09 -12.08 5.19
C VAL A 77 -7.88 -12.07 6.48
N HIS A 78 -8.92 -12.91 6.53
CA HIS A 78 -9.70 -13.13 7.75
C HIS A 78 -9.07 -14.27 8.54
N LEU A 79 -8.96 -14.07 9.86
CA LEU A 79 -8.42 -15.06 10.78
C LEU A 79 -9.47 -16.10 11.18
N ASP A 80 -10.75 -15.72 11.16
CA ASP A 80 -11.86 -16.54 11.63
C ASP A 80 -12.64 -17.24 10.50
N LYS A 81 -12.27 -17.01 9.24
CA LYS A 81 -12.88 -17.75 8.12
C LYS A 81 -12.30 -19.16 8.07
N GLY A 82 -13.10 -20.13 7.62
CA GLY A 82 -12.70 -21.53 7.54
C GLY A 82 -11.46 -21.80 6.68
N CYS A 83 -11.06 -23.06 6.58
CA CYS A 83 -9.75 -23.45 6.04
C CYS A 83 -9.45 -22.90 4.64
N TYR A 84 -8.36 -22.13 4.50
CA TYR A 84 -7.84 -21.67 3.21
C TYR A 84 -6.35 -21.98 3.05
N ARG A 85 -5.87 -22.00 1.80
CA ARG A 85 -4.46 -22.29 1.48
C ARG A 85 -3.54 -21.24 2.09
N GLY A 86 -2.48 -21.71 2.76
CA GLY A 86 -1.50 -20.83 3.42
C GLY A 86 -1.90 -20.35 4.82
N GLN A 87 -3.06 -20.77 5.34
CA GLN A 87 -3.52 -20.34 6.66
C GLN A 87 -2.57 -20.74 7.81
N GLU A 88 -1.81 -21.82 7.65
CA GLU A 88 -0.90 -22.28 8.70
C GLU A 88 0.16 -21.22 9.02
N THR A 89 0.76 -20.62 7.98
CA THR A 89 1.73 -19.54 8.14
C THR A 89 1.09 -18.31 8.77
N VAL A 90 -0.13 -17.95 8.32
CA VAL A 90 -0.88 -16.82 8.88
C VAL A 90 -1.18 -17.04 10.36
N ALA A 91 -1.77 -18.18 10.71
CA ALA A 91 -2.12 -18.53 12.08
C ALA A 91 -0.90 -18.65 12.98
N ARG A 92 0.20 -19.23 12.50
CA ARG A 92 1.46 -19.35 13.24
C ARG A 92 2.03 -17.98 13.58
N VAL A 93 2.08 -17.07 12.61
CA VAL A 93 2.55 -15.70 12.87
C VAL A 93 1.58 -14.96 13.79
N HIS A 94 0.28 -15.11 13.61
CA HIS A 94 -0.71 -14.45 14.47
C HIS A 94 -0.58 -14.88 15.95
N ASN A 95 -0.46 -16.19 16.20
CA ASN A 95 -0.54 -16.76 17.54
C ASN A 95 0.81 -16.84 18.27
N LEU A 96 1.90 -17.06 17.53
CA LEU A 96 3.20 -17.42 18.12
C LEU A 96 4.33 -16.47 17.70
N GLY A 97 4.13 -15.65 16.68
CA GLY A 97 5.23 -15.02 15.96
C GLY A 97 5.08 -13.53 15.75
N ARG A 98 6.18 -12.94 15.29
CA ARG A 98 6.28 -11.56 14.85
C ARG A 98 6.65 -11.58 13.37
N PRO A 99 5.93 -10.91 12.44
CA PRO A 99 6.40 -10.76 11.06
C PRO A 99 7.81 -10.16 11.05
N PRO A 100 8.75 -10.73 10.26
CA PRO A 100 10.15 -10.33 10.26
C PRO A 100 10.38 -8.98 9.55
N ARG A 101 9.42 -8.53 8.75
CA ARG A 101 9.41 -7.22 8.08
C ARG A 101 8.11 -6.48 8.37
N ARG A 102 8.05 -5.23 7.92
CA ARG A 102 6.84 -4.41 7.96
C ARG A 102 6.82 -3.44 6.77
N LEU A 103 5.64 -3.19 6.24
CA LEU A 103 5.41 -2.16 5.25
C LEU A 103 5.45 -0.80 5.93
N VAL A 104 6.12 0.16 5.29
CA VAL A 104 6.20 1.57 5.70
C VAL A 104 5.93 2.46 4.50
N LEU A 105 5.47 3.68 4.78
CA LEU A 105 5.49 4.77 3.81
C LEU A 105 6.80 5.54 4.04
N LEU A 106 7.52 5.84 2.97
CA LEU A 106 8.70 6.67 2.99
C LEU A 106 8.32 8.06 2.47
N HIS A 107 8.59 9.08 3.27
CA HIS A 107 8.60 10.48 2.84
C HIS A 107 10.01 10.79 2.35
N LEU A 108 10.16 10.97 1.05
CA LEU A 108 11.46 11.10 0.40
C LEU A 108 11.88 12.58 0.38
N ASP A 109 13.18 12.81 0.49
CA ASP A 109 13.72 14.14 0.25
C ASP A 109 13.52 14.55 -1.22
N GLY A 110 12.99 15.75 -1.40
CA GLY A 110 12.64 16.31 -2.71
C GLY A 110 13.82 16.92 -3.47
N SER A 111 15.00 17.02 -2.85
CA SER A 111 16.18 17.62 -3.48
C SER A 111 16.72 16.77 -4.65
N ALA A 112 16.49 15.46 -4.62
CA ALA A 112 16.80 14.58 -5.72
C ALA A 112 15.73 14.71 -6.82
N GLU A 113 16.17 14.98 -8.06
CA GLU A 113 15.26 15.05 -9.21
C GLU A 113 14.71 13.67 -9.65
N ARG A 114 15.04 12.59 -8.94
CA ARG A 114 14.59 11.23 -9.22
C ARG A 114 13.86 10.60 -8.03
N LEU A 115 13.00 9.64 -8.34
CA LEU A 115 12.40 8.75 -7.34
C LEU A 115 13.23 7.46 -7.24
N PRO A 116 13.29 6.82 -6.07
CA PRO A 116 13.87 5.49 -5.92
C PRO A 116 13.20 4.48 -6.85
N ALA A 117 14.01 3.65 -7.51
CA ALA A 117 13.51 2.61 -8.39
C ALA A 117 12.84 1.47 -7.60
N HIS A 118 11.89 0.77 -8.24
CA HIS A 118 11.36 -0.48 -7.69
C HIS A 118 12.48 -1.50 -7.48
N GLY A 119 12.49 -2.16 -6.32
CA GLY A 119 13.51 -3.14 -5.96
C GLY A 119 14.81 -2.53 -5.43
N ALA A 120 14.93 -1.20 -5.38
CA ALA A 120 16.11 -0.54 -4.83
C ALA A 120 16.25 -0.77 -3.32
N ASP A 121 17.48 -0.71 -2.83
CA ASP A 121 17.78 -0.95 -1.43
C ASP A 121 17.32 0.23 -0.55
N VAL A 122 16.78 -0.13 0.62
CA VAL A 122 16.59 0.80 1.73
C VAL A 122 17.67 0.51 2.76
N GLU A 123 18.41 1.54 3.14
CA GLU A 123 19.59 1.43 4.00
C GLU A 123 19.44 2.25 5.28
N LEU A 124 20.09 1.75 6.33
CA LEU A 124 20.33 2.44 7.60
C LEU A 124 21.81 2.26 7.93
N ASP A 125 22.52 3.37 8.17
CA ASP A 125 23.97 3.37 8.44
C ASP A 125 24.79 2.58 7.41
N GLY A 126 24.44 2.71 6.12
CA GLY A 126 25.09 2.02 5.00
C GLY A 126 24.83 0.51 4.93
N ARG A 127 23.87 0.00 5.71
CA ARG A 127 23.47 -1.41 5.68
C ARG A 127 22.07 -1.54 5.12
N ARG A 128 21.89 -2.48 4.18
CA ARG A 128 20.56 -2.83 3.67
C ARG A 128 19.63 -3.33 4.79
N VAL A 129 18.52 -2.63 4.95
CA VAL A 129 17.45 -2.95 5.89
C VAL A 129 16.10 -3.17 5.22
N GLY A 130 15.95 -2.87 3.94
CA GLY A 130 14.69 -3.07 3.24
C GLY A 130 14.81 -3.03 1.73
N VAL A 131 13.66 -2.91 1.08
CA VAL A 131 13.52 -2.79 -0.36
C VAL A 131 12.35 -1.87 -0.71
N VAL A 132 12.55 -1.00 -1.69
CA VAL A 132 11.53 -0.11 -2.24
C VAL A 132 10.54 -0.91 -3.09
N GLY A 133 9.26 -0.70 -2.83
CA GLY A 133 8.15 -1.18 -3.66
C GLY A 133 7.87 -0.19 -4.79
N SER A 134 6.79 0.57 -4.66
CA SER A 134 6.42 1.63 -5.58
C SER A 134 6.75 3.02 -5.05
N SER A 135 7.04 3.96 -5.96
CA SER A 135 7.34 5.36 -5.65
C SER A 135 6.55 6.30 -6.58
N ALA A 136 6.17 7.48 -6.09
CA ALA A 136 5.46 8.50 -6.86
C ALA A 136 5.65 9.90 -6.28
N ARG A 137 5.31 10.95 -7.05
CA ARG A 137 5.21 12.33 -6.56
C ARG A 137 3.74 12.64 -6.24
N HIS A 138 3.42 12.82 -4.97
CA HIS A 138 2.11 13.23 -4.48
C HIS A 138 2.02 14.76 -4.39
N HIS A 139 0.82 15.30 -4.68
CA HIS A 139 0.63 16.76 -4.77
C HIS A 139 0.78 17.49 -3.42
N GLU A 140 0.38 16.86 -2.31
CA GLU A 140 0.58 17.39 -0.95
C GLU A 140 1.84 16.85 -0.26
N LEU A 141 1.97 15.52 -0.16
CA LEU A 141 3.08 14.87 0.53
C LEU A 141 4.44 14.96 -0.18
N GLY A 142 4.49 15.44 -1.43
CA GLY A 142 5.73 15.40 -2.22
C GLY A 142 6.11 13.97 -2.65
N PRO A 143 7.41 13.68 -2.84
CA PRO A 143 7.85 12.35 -3.26
C PRO A 143 7.70 11.33 -2.13
N ILE A 144 7.00 10.24 -2.42
CA ILE A 144 6.69 9.17 -1.47
C ILE A 144 6.95 7.79 -2.07
N ALA A 145 7.19 6.80 -1.21
CA ALA A 145 7.33 5.41 -1.63
C ALA A 145 6.77 4.43 -0.60
N LEU A 146 6.28 3.27 -1.04
CA LEU A 146 6.09 2.12 -0.15
C LEU A 146 7.39 1.32 -0.09
N ALA A 147 7.72 0.80 1.09
CA ALA A 147 8.87 -0.07 1.27
C ALA A 147 8.60 -1.17 2.30
N LEU A 148 9.23 -2.33 2.10
CA LEU A 148 9.33 -3.37 3.11
C LEU A 148 10.66 -3.23 3.84
N VAL A 149 10.62 -2.98 5.14
CA VAL A 149 11.80 -2.86 5.99
C VAL A 149 11.83 -3.96 7.04
N LYS A 150 13.02 -4.36 7.50
CA LYS A 150 13.20 -5.27 8.63
C LYS A 150 12.43 -4.72 9.83
N ARG A 151 11.76 -5.62 10.56
CA ARG A 151 10.89 -5.25 11.68
C ARG A 151 11.62 -4.48 12.79
N ASN A 152 12.90 -4.75 13.01
CA ASN A 152 13.71 -4.13 14.07
C ASN A 152 14.29 -2.77 13.68
N VAL A 153 14.02 -2.25 12.48
CA VAL A 153 14.38 -0.88 12.12
C VAL A 153 13.66 0.07 13.08
N PRO A 154 14.35 1.01 13.74
CA PRO A 154 13.70 2.02 14.58
C PRO A 154 12.71 2.85 13.76
N VAL A 155 11.56 3.21 14.34
CA VAL A 155 10.51 3.94 13.61
C VAL A 155 10.91 5.38 13.28
N GLU A 156 11.77 5.99 14.10
CA GLU A 156 12.31 7.34 13.88
C GLU A 156 13.66 7.34 13.14
N ALA A 157 14.09 6.19 12.61
CA ALA A 157 15.36 6.11 11.88
C ALA A 157 15.26 6.87 10.55
N GLU A 158 16.27 7.70 10.28
CA GLU A 158 16.52 8.25 8.96
C GLU A 158 17.09 7.16 8.05
N LEU A 159 16.50 7.01 6.88
CA LEU A 159 16.84 5.96 5.92
C LEU A 159 17.39 6.57 4.63
N LEU A 160 18.10 5.75 3.87
CA LEU A 160 18.42 6.05 2.47
C LEU A 160 17.66 5.05 1.59
N ALA A 161 16.76 5.55 0.75
CA ALA A 161 16.09 4.75 -0.28
C ALA A 161 16.76 5.04 -1.62
N ASP A 162 17.52 4.09 -2.16
CA ASP A 162 18.27 4.29 -3.40
C ASP A 162 19.17 5.55 -3.35
N GLY A 163 19.79 5.81 -2.18
CA GLY A 163 20.61 7.01 -1.94
C GLY A 163 19.83 8.31 -1.70
N VAL A 164 18.49 8.30 -1.70
CA VAL A 164 17.64 9.44 -1.35
C VAL A 164 17.30 9.39 0.13
N ALA A 165 17.53 10.48 0.87
CA ALA A 165 17.15 10.57 2.28
C ALA A 165 15.63 10.38 2.44
N ALA A 166 15.23 9.64 3.47
CA ALA A 166 13.85 9.29 3.71
C ALA A 166 13.51 9.20 5.20
N ALA A 167 12.41 9.82 5.60
CA ALA A 167 11.75 9.52 6.86
C ALA A 167 10.68 8.44 6.63
N GLN A 168 10.37 7.63 7.64
CA GLN A 168 9.35 6.59 7.53
C GLN A 168 8.11 6.93 8.35
N GLU A 169 6.93 6.61 7.82
CA GLU A 169 5.67 6.57 8.53
C GLU A 169 5.24 5.10 8.72
N VAL A 170 4.79 4.80 9.94
CA VAL A 170 4.40 3.44 10.33
C VAL A 170 3.04 3.09 9.74
N ILE A 171 3.03 2.21 8.74
CA ILE A 171 1.81 1.57 8.25
C ILE A 171 1.49 0.34 9.10
N VAL A 172 2.45 -0.59 9.18
CA VAL A 172 2.36 -1.80 10.01
C VAL A 172 3.19 -1.63 11.25
N SER A 173 2.54 -1.74 12.42
CA SER A 173 3.20 -1.55 13.71
C SER A 173 4.36 -2.53 13.92
N PRO A 174 5.51 -2.08 14.47
CA PRO A 174 6.59 -2.95 14.92
C PRO A 174 6.18 -3.92 16.02
N GLU A 175 4.98 -3.79 16.60
CA GLU A 175 4.42 -4.68 17.62
C GLU A 175 3.41 -5.69 17.04
N THR A 176 3.08 -5.62 15.75
CA THR A 176 2.18 -6.58 15.07
C THR A 176 2.63 -8.03 15.28
N GLY A 177 1.74 -8.95 15.65
CA GLY A 177 2.06 -10.39 15.83
C GLY A 177 2.63 -10.72 17.22
N GLY A 178 1.77 -11.11 18.16
CA GLY A 178 2.20 -11.42 19.54
C GLY A 178 1.12 -11.12 20.55
N ASN A 179 -0.08 -11.67 20.35
CA ASN A 179 -1.30 -11.38 21.13
C ASN A 179 -1.72 -9.90 21.18
N VAL A 180 -1.10 -9.04 20.35
CA VAL A 180 -1.53 -7.66 20.18
C VAL A 180 -2.85 -7.67 19.42
N LYS A 181 -3.90 -7.08 20.01
CA LYS A 181 -5.14 -6.78 19.29
C LYS A 181 -4.77 -5.91 18.10
N ILE A 182 -4.87 -6.48 16.90
CA ILE A 182 -4.74 -5.71 15.66
C ILE A 182 -5.93 -4.76 15.67
N ASP A 183 -5.67 -3.48 15.95
CA ASP A 183 -6.69 -2.46 15.81
C ASP A 183 -6.94 -2.31 14.32
N LEU A 184 -7.98 -3.02 13.85
CA LEU A 184 -8.44 -2.89 12.48
C LEU A 184 -8.83 -1.42 12.34
N ARG A 185 -8.07 -0.66 11.54
CA ARG A 185 -8.42 0.71 11.17
C ARG A 185 -9.82 0.68 10.55
N ARG A 186 -10.86 0.81 11.38
CA ARG A 186 -12.16 1.31 10.95
C ARG A 186 -12.00 2.81 10.97
N ALA A 187 -11.82 3.41 9.79
CA ALA A 187 -11.98 4.84 9.65
C ALA A 187 -13.46 5.20 9.92
N PRO A 188 -13.75 6.40 10.45
CA PRO A 188 -15.08 6.78 10.95
C PRO A 188 -16.11 6.83 9.81
N ARG A 189 -17.37 6.58 10.19
CA ARG A 189 -18.54 6.53 9.31
C ARG A 189 -18.75 7.82 8.50
#